data_AF-M7A365-F1
#
_entry.id   AF-M7A365-F1
#
_cell.length_a   1.000
_cell.length_b   1.000
_cell.length_c   1.000
_cell.angle_alpha   90.00
_cell.angle_beta   90.00
_cell.angle_gamma   90.00
#
_symmetry.space_group_name_H-M   'P 1'
#
loop_
_entity.id
_entity.type
_entity.pdbx_description
1 polymer ?
#
loop_
_entity_poly.entity_id
_entity_poly.type
_entity_poly.pdbx_seq_one_letter_code
_entity_poly.pdbx_strand_id
1 'polypeptide(L)'
;MQENSVIDKNSGTTQIVHSTNTYNWLIGIVYKTTGIFFDSIEEYFSQNNHDKILRAPYPTVIMGNHVEEGDVPALSVIHRVVQPKIKFAIPAREDILKKDFLVKEFRPKGTLKLILGMIDKTNLI
;
A
#
# COMPACT_ATOMS: atom_id res chain seq x y z
N MET A 1 28.43 -29.40 -28.87
CA MET A 1 28.35 -27.93 -28.66
C MET A 1 27.74 -27.71 -27.30
N GLN A 2 28.54 -27.27 -26.34
CA GLN A 2 28.09 -26.83 -25.03
C GLN A 2 27.75 -25.34 -25.15
N GLU A 3 26.48 -24.99 -25.02
CA GLU A 3 26.07 -23.60 -24.81
C GLU A 3 26.35 -23.25 -23.35
N ASN A 4 27.44 -22.52 -23.14
CA ASN A 4 27.70 -21.83 -21.87
C ASN A 4 26.73 -20.65 -21.78
N SER A 5 25.58 -20.86 -21.14
CA SER A 5 24.75 -19.74 -20.68
C SER A 5 25.48 -19.08 -19.52
N VAL A 6 26.08 -17.93 -19.82
CA VAL A 6 26.62 -17.01 -18.80
C VAL A 6 25.42 -16.50 -18.02
N ILE A 7 25.12 -17.17 -16.89
CA ILE A 7 24.18 -16.67 -15.90
C ILE A 7 24.82 -15.43 -15.30
N ASP A 8 24.29 -14.28 -15.69
CA ASP A 8 24.67 -12.97 -15.18
C ASP A 8 24.42 -12.94 -13.66
N LYS A 9 25.51 -13.06 -12.88
CA LYS A 9 25.52 -13.11 -11.40
C LYS A 9 25.34 -11.72 -10.78
N ASN A 10 24.43 -10.92 -11.31
CA ASN A 10 24.04 -9.63 -10.73
C ASN A 10 22.51 -9.53 -10.59
N SER A 11 21.88 -10.59 -10.07
CA SER A 11 20.58 -10.43 -9.43
C SER A 11 20.83 -9.85 -8.05
N GLY A 12 20.90 -8.52 -7.96
CA GLY A 12 20.77 -7.83 -6.70
C GLY A 12 19.47 -8.27 -6.07
N THR A 13 19.56 -9.10 -5.03
CA THR A 13 18.40 -9.56 -4.28
C THR A 13 17.70 -8.32 -3.74
N THR A 14 16.56 -7.96 -4.35
CA THR A 14 15.73 -6.85 -3.90
C THR A 14 15.43 -7.07 -2.42
N GLN A 15 16.04 -6.26 -1.56
CA GLN A 15 15.82 -6.37 -0.12
C GLN A 15 14.34 -6.11 0.15
N ILE A 16 13.64 -7.12 0.65
CA ILE A 16 12.23 -7.01 1.00
C ILE A 16 12.13 -6.03 2.17
N VAL A 17 11.57 -4.85 1.93
CA VAL A 17 11.40 -3.85 2.99
C VAL A 17 10.22 -4.28 3.87
N HIS A 18 10.56 -4.84 5.03
CA HIS A 18 9.59 -5.29 6.01
C HIS A 18 8.84 -4.12 6.66
N SER A 19 7.59 -4.39 7.08
CA SER A 19 6.82 -3.44 7.86
C SER A 19 7.43 -3.21 9.25
N THR A 20 7.39 -1.98 9.74
CA THR A 20 7.82 -1.64 11.11
C THR A 20 6.63 -1.74 12.07
N ASN A 21 6.90 -1.81 13.38
CA ASN A 21 5.85 -1.84 14.40
C ASN A 21 4.93 -0.63 14.33
N THR A 22 5.49 0.57 14.11
CA THR A 22 4.72 1.81 13.94
C THR A 22 3.81 1.74 12.71
N TYR A 23 4.31 1.23 11.59
CA TYR A 23 3.54 1.06 10.37
C TYR A 23 2.39 0.06 10.56
N ASN A 24 2.68 -1.08 11.23
CA ASN A 24 1.66 -2.08 11.58
C ASN A 24 0.56 -1.49 12.47
N TRP A 25 0.92 -0.61 13.40
CA TRP A 25 -0.05 0.06 14.28
C TRP A 25 -0.93 1.06 13.51
N LEU A 26 -0.33 1.91 12.65
CA LEU A 26 -1.06 2.85 11.80
C LEU A 26 -2.06 2.13 10.89
N ILE A 27 -1.62 1.06 10.23
CA ILE A 27 -2.52 0.22 9.42
C ILE A 27 -3.63 -0.38 10.27
N GLY A 28 -3.34 -0.78 11.51
CA GLY A 28 -4.34 -1.28 12.45
C GLY A 28 -5.44 -0.26 12.77
N ILE A 29 -5.11 1.03 12.82
CA ILE A 29 -6.10 2.11 13.02
C ILE A 29 -6.98 2.24 11.78
N VAL A 30 -6.37 2.34 10.61
CA VAL A 30 -7.08 2.45 9.33
C VAL A 30 -8.00 1.25 9.10
N TYR A 31 -7.54 0.04 9.44
CA TYR A 31 -8.35 -1.17 9.35
C TYR A 31 -9.61 -1.08 10.22
N LYS A 32 -9.54 -0.51 11.42
CA LYS A 32 -10.74 -0.37 12.26
C LYS A 32 -11.78 0.57 11.63
N THR A 33 -11.35 1.51 10.79
CA THR A 33 -12.25 2.41 10.08
C THR A 33 -12.87 1.81 8.82
N THR A 34 -12.40 0.64 8.33
CA THR A 34 -12.92 0.01 7.10
C THR A 34 -14.43 -0.25 7.12
N GLY A 35 -15.00 -0.65 8.27
CA GLY A 35 -16.45 -0.87 8.40
C GLY A 35 -17.31 0.40 8.30
N ILE A 36 -16.69 1.58 8.23
CA ILE A 36 -17.37 2.85 7.94
C ILE A 36 -17.39 3.13 6.43
N PHE A 37 -16.38 2.65 5.70
CA PHE A 37 -16.19 2.91 4.27
C PHE A 37 -16.74 1.79 3.37
N PHE A 38 -16.86 0.56 3.89
CA PHE A 38 -17.30 -0.61 3.15
C PHE A 38 -18.46 -1.32 3.85
N ASP A 39 -19.56 -1.53 3.13
CA ASP A 39 -20.69 -2.32 3.60
C ASP A 39 -20.34 -3.82 3.73
N SER A 40 -19.47 -4.31 2.84
CA SER A 40 -18.94 -5.68 2.88
C SER A 40 -17.60 -5.79 2.17
N ILE A 41 -16.81 -6.79 2.56
CA ILE A 41 -15.55 -7.15 1.91
C ILE A 41 -15.61 -8.65 1.63
N GLU A 42 -15.52 -9.01 0.35
CA GLU A 42 -15.48 -10.40 -0.08
C GLU A 42 -14.04 -10.83 -0.33
N GLU A 43 -13.62 -11.89 0.36
CA GLU A 43 -12.28 -12.46 0.22
C GLU A 43 -12.36 -13.87 -0.34
N TYR A 44 -11.72 -14.09 -1.50
CA TYR A 44 -11.70 -15.37 -2.17
C TYR A 44 -10.38 -16.09 -1.93
N PHE A 45 -10.38 -17.04 -1.01
CA PHE A 45 -9.25 -17.94 -0.76
C PHE A 45 -9.54 -19.34 -1.28
N SER A 46 -8.47 -20.05 -1.67
CA SER A 46 -8.58 -21.48 -1.98
C SER A 46 -9.14 -22.25 -0.78
N GLN A 47 -9.96 -23.28 -1.03
CA GLN A 47 -10.58 -24.10 0.02
C GLN A 47 -9.55 -24.74 0.97
N ASN A 48 -8.34 -24.97 0.49
CA ASN A 48 -7.24 -25.55 1.25
C ASN A 48 -6.50 -24.53 2.15
N ASN A 49 -6.88 -23.25 2.10
CA ASN A 49 -6.27 -22.16 2.87
C ASN A 49 -7.19 -21.72 4.01
N HIS A 50 -7.27 -22.55 5.05
CA HIS A 50 -8.11 -22.30 6.23
C HIS A 50 -7.70 -21.04 7.01
N ASP A 51 -6.41 -20.68 6.95
CA ASP A 51 -5.87 -19.53 7.69
C ASP A 51 -6.20 -18.19 7.01
N LYS A 52 -6.68 -18.20 5.76
CA LYS A 52 -6.91 -17.00 4.94
C LYS A 52 -5.66 -16.10 4.83
N ILE A 53 -4.48 -16.73 4.76
CA ILE A 53 -3.21 -16.03 4.64
C ILE A 53 -2.69 -16.16 3.21
N LEU A 54 -2.37 -15.05 2.57
CA LEU A 54 -1.65 -15.02 1.31
C LEU A 54 -0.14 -15.12 1.59
N ARG A 55 0.42 -16.33 1.46
CA ARG A 55 1.87 -16.55 1.54
C ARG A 55 2.50 -16.15 0.20
N ALA A 56 3.18 -15.02 0.20
CA ALA A 56 3.82 -14.40 -0.95
C ALA A 56 5.36 -14.46 -0.79
N PRO A 57 6.01 -15.58 -1.12
CA PRO A 57 7.46 -15.75 -0.93
C PRO A 57 8.31 -14.89 -1.89
N TYR A 58 7.68 -14.25 -2.88
CA TYR A 58 8.32 -13.37 -3.86
C TYR A 58 7.80 -11.94 -3.71
N PRO A 59 8.56 -10.93 -4.18
CA PRO A 59 8.08 -9.55 -4.27
C PRO A 59 6.72 -9.51 -4.98
N THR A 60 5.69 -9.11 -4.24
CA THR A 60 4.31 -9.12 -4.70
C THR A 60 3.80 -7.69 -4.77
N VAL A 61 3.22 -7.33 -5.91
CA VAL A 61 2.63 -6.02 -6.16
C VAL A 61 1.11 -6.16 -6.12
N ILE A 62 0.44 -5.30 -5.38
CA ILE A 62 -1.02 -5.19 -5.43
C ILE A 62 -1.35 -4.25 -6.58
N MET A 63 -2.06 -4.76 -7.58
CA MET A 63 -2.60 -3.94 -8.66
C MET A 63 -4.02 -3.54 -8.30
N GLY A 64 -4.19 -2.28 -7.90
CA GLY A 64 -5.49 -1.64 -7.76
C GLY A 64 -5.93 -1.03 -9.09
N ASN A 65 -7.23 -1.12 -9.41
CA ASN A 65 -7.80 -0.58 -10.65
C ASN A 65 -8.13 0.92 -10.55
N HIS A 66 -8.16 1.49 -9.35
CA HIS A 66 -8.51 2.89 -9.12
C HIS A 66 -7.66 3.52 -8.01
N VAL A 67 -7.71 4.86 -7.90
CA VAL A 67 -7.10 5.64 -6.81
C VAL A 67 -8.24 6.49 -6.23
N GLU A 68 -8.97 5.93 -5.28
CA GLU A 68 -10.04 6.56 -4.50
C GLU A 68 -9.70 6.55 -3.00
N GLU A 69 -10.35 7.42 -2.23
CA GLU A 69 -10.14 7.53 -0.77
C GLU A 69 -10.35 6.19 -0.04
N GLY A 70 -11.21 5.32 -0.58
CA GLY A 70 -11.48 3.97 -0.07
C GLY A 70 -10.31 2.99 -0.22
N ASP A 71 -9.32 3.27 -1.06
CA ASP A 71 -8.21 2.33 -1.30
C ASP A 71 -7.31 2.20 -0.09
N VAL A 72 -7.17 3.26 0.71
CA VAL A 72 -6.38 3.23 1.94
C VAL A 72 -6.96 2.20 2.94
N PRO A 73 -8.27 2.24 3.27
CA PRO A 73 -8.88 1.18 4.06
C PRO A 73 -8.87 -0.19 3.35
N ALA A 74 -9.07 -0.29 2.04
CA ALA A 74 -8.98 -1.59 1.34
C ALA A 74 -7.59 -2.23 1.45
N LEU A 75 -6.52 -1.46 1.24
CA LEU A 75 -5.14 -1.93 1.37
C LEU A 75 -4.80 -2.35 2.81
N SER A 76 -5.43 -1.73 3.81
CA SER A 76 -5.25 -2.12 5.21
C SER A 76 -5.78 -3.53 5.50
N VAL A 77 -6.81 -3.97 4.78
CA VAL A 77 -7.38 -5.32 4.86
C VAL A 77 -6.41 -6.31 4.23
N ILE A 78 -5.91 -6.01 3.03
CA ILE A 78 -4.93 -6.85 2.34
C ILE A 78 -3.65 -7.01 3.17
N HIS A 79 -3.20 -5.95 3.86
CA HIS A 79 -2.02 -6.00 4.72
C HIS A 79 -2.10 -7.03 5.85
N ARG A 80 -3.31 -7.36 6.31
CA ARG A 80 -3.48 -8.36 7.37
C ARG A 80 -3.32 -9.78 6.88
N VAL A 81 -3.67 -10.05 5.63
CA VAL A 81 -3.66 -11.39 5.05
C VAL A 81 -2.33 -11.73 4.37
N VAL A 82 -1.56 -10.75 3.92
CA VAL A 82 -0.28 -10.98 3.21
C VAL A 82 0.87 -11.31 4.19
N GLN A 83 1.61 -12.38 3.88
CA GLN A 83 2.84 -12.76 4.58
C GLN A 83 3.97 -13.05 3.58
N PRO A 84 5.18 -12.47 3.76
CA PRO A 84 5.58 -11.59 4.86
C PRO A 84 4.92 -10.20 4.78
N LYS A 85 4.85 -9.49 5.90
CA LYS A 85 4.34 -8.10 5.92
C LYS A 85 5.32 -7.20 5.17
N ILE A 86 4.94 -6.81 3.97
CA ILE A 86 5.72 -5.95 3.08
C ILE A 86 5.18 -4.52 3.15
N LYS A 87 6.08 -3.53 3.01
CA LYS A 87 5.62 -2.17 2.71
C LYS A 87 4.99 -2.15 1.33
N PHE A 88 3.79 -1.60 1.21
CA PHE A 88 3.16 -1.45 -0.10
C PHE A 88 3.90 -0.39 -0.92
N ALA A 89 4.26 -0.75 -2.15
CA ALA A 89 4.58 0.20 -3.19
C ALA A 89 3.30 0.43 -3.99
N ILE A 90 2.66 1.58 -3.76
CA ILE A 90 1.49 1.98 -4.53
C ILE A 90 2.01 2.81 -5.70
N PRO A 91 1.66 2.49 -6.96
CA PRO A 91 1.91 3.39 -8.07
C PRO A 91 1.07 4.66 -7.84
N ALA A 92 1.70 5.68 -7.26
CA ALA A 92 1.09 6.98 -7.08
C ALA A 92 1.19 7.76 -8.40
N ARG A 93 0.16 8.54 -8.73
CA ARG A 93 0.28 9.54 -9.79
C ARG A 93 1.41 10.50 -9.39
N GLU A 94 2.24 10.90 -10.36
CA GLU A 94 3.38 11.81 -10.12
C GLU A 94 2.94 13.14 -9.46
N ASP A 95 1.70 13.58 -9.70
CA ASP A 95 1.16 14.79 -9.11
C ASP A 95 0.87 14.68 -7.60
N ILE A 96 0.66 13.48 -7.04
CA ILE A 96 0.55 13.25 -5.59
C ILE A 96 1.86 13.63 -4.90
N LEU A 97 2.99 13.39 -5.57
CA LEU A 97 4.33 13.71 -5.09
C LEU A 97 4.69 15.20 -5.28
N LYS A 98 3.81 15.99 -5.92
CA LYS A 98 4.05 17.42 -6.14
C LYS A 98 3.61 18.21 -4.91
N LYS A 99 4.37 19.27 -4.63
CA LYS A 99 4.03 20.23 -3.58
C LYS A 99 2.63 20.81 -3.81
N ASP A 100 1.91 20.96 -2.70
CA ASP A 100 0.53 21.46 -2.63
C ASP A 100 -0.51 20.51 -3.27
N PHE A 101 -0.21 19.21 -3.39
CA PHE A 101 -1.14 18.24 -3.96
C PHE A 101 -2.48 18.25 -3.21
N LEU A 102 -2.45 18.12 -1.88
CA LEU A 102 -3.68 18.04 -1.09
C LEU A 102 -4.52 19.32 -1.21
N VAL A 103 -3.89 20.48 -1.23
CA VAL A 103 -4.61 21.76 -1.40
C VAL A 103 -5.18 21.91 -2.82
N LYS A 104 -4.49 21.40 -3.85
CA LYS A 104 -4.94 21.47 -5.25
C LYS A 104 -6.07 20.49 -5.57
N GLU A 105 -5.94 19.25 -5.10
CA GLU A 105 -6.89 18.17 -5.39
C GLU A 105 -8.20 18.39 -4.64
N PHE A 106 -8.14 18.61 -3.32
CA PHE A 106 -9.34 18.70 -2.50
C PHE A 106 -9.96 20.11 -2.46
N ARG A 107 -9.25 21.12 -2.99
CA ARG A 107 -9.64 22.55 -2.98
C ARG A 107 -10.30 23.01 -1.66
N PRO A 108 -9.68 22.71 -0.51
CA PRO A 108 -10.28 22.97 0.79
C PRO A 108 -10.39 24.48 1.07
N LYS A 109 -11.36 24.85 1.91
CA LYS A 109 -11.56 26.23 2.39
C LYS A 109 -11.35 26.31 3.90
N GLY A 110 -11.06 27.53 4.39
CA GLY A 110 -10.95 27.81 5.82
C GLY A 110 -9.81 27.06 6.51
N THR A 111 -10.08 26.53 7.70
CA THR A 111 -9.10 25.82 8.54
C THR A 111 -8.57 24.53 7.90
N LEU A 112 -9.38 23.86 7.08
CA LEU A 112 -8.97 22.64 6.38
C LEU A 112 -7.86 22.92 5.35
N LYS A 113 -7.87 24.11 4.72
CA LYS A 113 -6.78 24.55 3.83
C LYS A 113 -5.46 24.73 4.58
N LEU A 114 -5.52 25.21 5.82
CA LEU A 114 -4.35 25.36 6.68
C LEU A 114 -3.76 24.00 7.06
N ILE A 115 -4.61 23.06 7.47
CA ILE A 115 -4.19 21.70 7.87
C ILE A 115 -3.57 20.97 6.67
N LEU A 116 -4.29 20.90 5.54
CA LEU A 116 -3.79 20.22 4.34
C LEU A 116 -2.54 20.91 3.77
N GLY A 117 -2.48 22.24 3.79
CA GLY A 117 -1.29 22.99 3.38
C GLY A 117 -0.08 22.81 4.33
N MET A 118 -0.31 22.52 5.62
CA MET A 118 0.79 22.15 6.53
C MET A 118 1.29 20.73 6.23
N ILE A 119 0.39 19.79 5.95
CA ILE A 119 0.76 18.41 5.58
C ILE A 119 1.51 18.40 4.24
N ASP A 120 1.07 19.17 3.25
CA ASP A 120 1.78 19.33 1.98
C ASP A 120 3.21 19.90 2.16
N LYS A 121 3.44 20.70 3.20
CA LYS A 121 4.77 21.28 3.50
C LYS A 121 5.71 20.31 4.21
N THR A 122 5.21 19.28 4.86
CA THR A 122 6.04 18.35 5.63
C THR A 122 6.65 17.24 4.76
N ASN A 123 6.32 17.13 3.46
CA ASN A 123 6.70 16.02 2.58
C ASN A 123 6.47 14.64 3.25
N LEU A 124 5.42 14.55 4.07
CA LEU A 124 5.07 13.33 4.79
C LEU A 124 4.40 12.30 3.87
N ILE A 125 4.00 12.76 2.68
CA ILE A 125 3.36 12.01 1.58
C ILE A 125 4.32 12.01 0.39
#